data_AF-A0AAP0FWN7-F1
#
_entry.id   AF-A0AAP0FWN7-F1
#
_cell.length_a   1.000
_cell.length_b   1.000
_cell.length_c   1.000
_cell.angle_alpha   90.00
_cell.angle_beta   90.00
_cell.angle_gamma   90.00
#
_symmetry.space_group_name_H-M   'P 1'
#
loop_
_entity.id
_entity.type
_entity.pdbx_description
1 polymer ?
#
loop_
_entity_poly.entity_id
_entity_poly.type
_entity_poly.pdbx_seq_one_letter_code
_entity_poly.pdbx_strand_id
1 'polypeptide(L)'
;MGYGEEVKTTPDSKTEIQERGEIFFFYRPKIGEEEVHGTEDVQRLYIILRPESGERTVEEKQSPDSWKEGQKRSKEKKSDTADKEKFEGGHGAQKVNIEKQMLLRFIVMGRKSLPDPSQRSKPYWGFVEIITQKAEDIKAALKGEEYDTATRGHRRQEPARALAEGVYRFLRHQLGGGMHTHLIYKLELPTEDERNEPQEELNVEREGSFIIQIKNPEHPGRSGGFRGLQRKRRAAFPASLQGRFGGHRYTPADPPDFLNYEGCEFLLISASDDIEEELGLDLVPEQEAAASSCSDLIYLFGDGEVDSKPLFEGSWV
;
A
#
# COMPACT_ATOMS: atom_id res chain seq x y z
N MET A 1 11.53 -15.75 6.12
CA MET A 1 10.83 -15.02 7.20
C MET A 1 11.77 -14.44 8.25
N GLY A 2 12.84 -13.78 7.83
CA GLY A 2 13.32 -12.60 8.52
C GLY A 2 13.02 -11.37 7.67
N TYR A 3 13.04 -10.22 8.34
CA TYR A 3 12.55 -8.94 7.83
C TYR A 3 13.64 -8.12 7.13
N GLY A 4 14.75 -8.76 6.76
CA GLY A 4 16.00 -8.10 6.35
C GLY A 4 16.66 -7.29 7.46
N GLU A 5 17.89 -6.83 7.23
CA GLU A 5 18.64 -5.98 8.17
C GLU A 5 18.80 -4.56 7.62
N GLU A 6 18.99 -3.58 8.52
CA GLU A 6 19.42 -2.24 8.13
C GLU A 6 20.86 -2.00 8.58
N VAL A 7 21.71 -1.57 7.67
CA VAL A 7 23.09 -1.21 7.98
C VAL A 7 23.23 0.31 7.92
N LYS A 8 23.58 0.93 9.06
CA LYS A 8 23.95 2.35 9.05
C LYS A 8 25.30 2.54 8.36
N THR A 9 25.28 3.18 7.20
CA THR A 9 26.49 3.49 6.42
C THR A 9 27.09 4.83 6.82
N THR A 10 26.25 5.76 7.32
CA THR A 10 26.69 7.05 7.85
C THR A 10 26.31 7.22 9.34
N PRO A 11 27.27 7.40 10.27
CA PRO A 11 26.99 7.50 11.71
C PRO A 11 26.12 8.69 12.12
N ASP A 12 26.24 9.81 11.38
CA ASP A 12 25.57 11.07 11.67
C ASP A 12 24.16 11.19 11.04
N SER A 13 23.68 10.13 10.36
CA SER A 13 22.35 10.14 9.75
C SER A 13 21.27 10.26 10.83
N LYS A 14 20.40 11.28 10.69
CA LYS A 14 19.31 11.56 11.64
C LYS A 14 18.07 10.76 11.29
N THR A 15 18.25 9.45 11.22
CA THR A 15 17.21 8.48 10.86
C THR A 15 16.83 7.62 12.05
N GLU A 16 15.52 7.44 12.25
CA GLU A 16 14.94 6.62 13.32
C GLU A 16 13.86 5.71 12.74
N ILE A 17 14.09 4.39 12.78
CA ILE A 17 13.15 3.39 12.26
C ILE A 17 11.92 3.31 13.16
N GLN A 18 10.75 3.52 12.57
CA GLN A 18 9.45 3.47 13.24
C GLN A 18 8.80 2.09 13.11
N GLU A 19 8.94 1.45 11.95
CA GLU A 19 8.27 0.19 11.59
C GLU A 19 9.10 -0.59 10.57
N ARG A 20 9.07 -1.92 10.67
CA ARG A 20 9.68 -2.89 9.75
C ARG A 20 8.64 -3.90 9.30
N GLY A 21 8.76 -4.35 8.06
CA GLY A 21 7.96 -5.44 7.56
C GLY A 21 8.21 -5.76 6.10
N GLU A 22 7.30 -6.57 5.54
CA GLU A 22 7.30 -7.00 4.14
C GLU A 22 6.36 -6.12 3.30
N ILE A 23 6.75 -5.90 2.04
CA ILE A 23 5.99 -5.16 1.06
C ILE A 23 5.78 -6.02 -0.19
N PHE A 24 4.54 -6.07 -0.65
CA PHE A 24 4.16 -6.79 -1.86
C PHE A 24 3.49 -5.85 -2.84
N PHE A 25 3.85 -5.95 -4.11
CA PHE A 25 3.27 -5.19 -5.19
C PHE A 25 2.43 -6.09 -6.08
N PHE A 26 1.26 -5.60 -6.46
CA PHE A 26 0.37 -6.30 -7.40
C PHE A 26 -0.18 -5.31 -8.41
N TYR A 27 -0.38 -5.74 -9.64
CA TYR A 27 -1.17 -4.97 -10.61
C TYR A 27 -2.42 -5.76 -11.01
N ARG A 28 -3.47 -5.06 -11.45
CA ARG A 28 -4.65 -5.70 -12.02
C ARG A 28 -4.83 -5.28 -13.47
N PRO A 29 -5.04 -6.22 -14.41
CA PRO A 29 -5.37 -5.90 -15.79
C PRO A 29 -6.67 -5.10 -15.93
N LYS A 30 -6.82 -4.41 -17.06
CA LYS A 30 -8.08 -3.79 -17.48
C LYS A 30 -9.17 -4.84 -17.68
N ILE A 31 -10.41 -4.39 -17.57
CA ILE A 31 -11.59 -5.25 -17.73
C ILE A 31 -11.62 -5.78 -19.17
N GLY A 32 -11.58 -7.10 -19.33
CA GLY A 32 -11.55 -7.79 -20.62
C GLY A 32 -10.16 -7.92 -21.25
N GLU A 33 -9.09 -7.48 -20.56
CA GLU A 33 -7.70 -7.72 -21.00
C GLU A 33 -7.14 -8.93 -20.24
N GLU A 34 -6.97 -10.04 -20.94
CA GLU A 34 -6.39 -11.28 -20.40
C GLU A 34 -4.87 -11.30 -20.48
N GLU A 35 -4.28 -10.63 -21.47
CA GLU A 35 -2.84 -10.44 -21.63
C GLU A 35 -2.53 -8.94 -21.40
N VAL A 36 -1.39 -8.65 -20.78
CA VAL A 36 -0.91 -7.29 -20.51
C VAL A 36 0.44 -7.19 -21.19
N HIS A 37 0.67 -6.11 -21.93
CA HIS A 37 1.96 -5.87 -22.58
C HIS A 37 2.58 -4.52 -22.21
N GLY A 38 1.97 -3.82 -21.26
CA GLY A 38 2.47 -2.57 -20.74
C GLY A 38 1.49 -1.85 -19.81
N THR A 39 1.90 -0.68 -19.32
CA THR A 39 1.11 0.15 -18.39
C THR A 39 -0.29 0.53 -18.89
N GLU A 40 -0.50 0.55 -20.20
CA GLU A 40 -1.81 0.85 -20.77
C GLU A 40 -2.81 -0.24 -20.41
N ASP A 41 -2.43 -1.51 -20.39
CA ASP A 41 -3.34 -2.62 -20.11
C ASP A 41 -3.58 -2.82 -18.61
N VAL A 42 -2.84 -2.11 -17.76
CA VAL A 42 -3.03 -2.09 -16.31
C VAL A 42 -4.22 -1.20 -15.93
N GLN A 43 -5.06 -1.68 -15.02
CA GLN A 43 -6.16 -0.93 -14.41
C GLN A 43 -5.71 -0.22 -13.14
N ARG A 44 -5.03 -0.94 -12.25
CA ARG A 44 -4.65 -0.48 -10.90
C ARG A 44 -3.36 -1.14 -10.45
N LEU A 45 -2.60 -0.39 -9.66
CA LEU A 45 -1.47 -0.86 -8.86
C LEU A 45 -1.90 -0.92 -7.39
N TYR A 46 -1.51 -2.00 -6.71
CA TYR A 46 -1.75 -2.22 -5.29
C TYR A 46 -0.43 -2.41 -4.56
N ILE A 47 -0.42 -2.01 -3.30
CA ILE A 47 0.66 -2.28 -2.36
C ILE A 47 0.04 -3.01 -1.17
N ILE A 48 0.71 -4.03 -0.66
CA ILE A 48 0.34 -4.70 0.57
C ILE A 48 1.51 -4.54 1.52
N LEU A 49 1.27 -3.94 2.68
CA LEU A 49 2.25 -3.88 3.76
C LEU A 49 1.87 -4.87 4.85
N ARG A 50 2.85 -5.65 5.30
CA ARG A 50 2.74 -6.52 6.46
C ARG A 50 3.73 -6.04 7.53
N PRO A 51 3.29 -5.22 8.49
CA PRO A 51 4.13 -4.82 9.62
C PRO A 51 4.48 -6.04 10.47
N GLU A 52 5.74 -6.15 10.87
CA GLU A 52 6.24 -7.26 11.70
C GLU A 52 6.84 -6.77 13.01
N SER A 53 7.46 -5.59 13.01
CA SER A 53 7.96 -4.95 14.23
C SER A 53 7.94 -3.42 14.09
N GLY A 54 8.03 -2.72 15.21
CA GLY A 54 8.08 -1.27 15.22
C GLY A 54 8.45 -0.72 16.60
N GLU A 55 8.45 0.60 16.74
CA GLU A 55 8.66 1.27 18.03
C GLU A 55 7.71 0.77 19.12
N ARG A 56 6.51 0.35 18.71
CA ARG A 56 5.51 -0.26 19.56
C ARG A 56 5.18 -1.64 19.03
N THR A 57 5.29 -2.63 19.89
CA THR A 57 4.90 -4.01 19.56
C THR A 57 3.39 -4.17 19.43
N VAL A 58 2.62 -3.26 20.03
CA VAL A 58 1.16 -3.22 19.97
C VAL A 58 0.70 -1.95 19.30
N GLU A 59 0.03 -2.10 18.16
CA GLU A 59 -0.61 -1.03 17.41
C GLU A 59 -2.11 -0.99 17.65
N GLU A 60 -2.71 0.17 17.43
CA GLU A 60 -4.16 0.31 17.33
C GLU A 60 -4.58 0.31 15.86
N LYS A 61 -5.53 -0.57 15.53
CA LYS A 61 -6.16 -0.61 14.22
C LYS A 61 -7.66 -0.40 14.30
N GLN A 62 -8.26 -0.08 13.17
CA GLN A 62 -9.71 -0.05 13.02
C GLN A 62 -10.37 -1.39 13.39
N SER A 63 -11.54 -1.33 14.05
CA SER A 63 -12.26 -2.55 14.43
C SER A 63 -12.78 -3.32 13.19
N PRO A 64 -12.81 -4.67 13.21
CA PRO A 64 -13.20 -5.47 12.03
C PRO A 64 -14.68 -5.30 11.62
N ASP A 65 -15.54 -4.90 12.55
CA ASP A 65 -17.00 -4.85 12.32
C ASP A 65 -17.40 -3.72 11.36
N SER A 66 -16.52 -2.75 11.13
CA SER A 66 -16.80 -1.64 10.20
C SER A 66 -16.86 -2.09 8.74
N TRP A 67 -16.01 -3.05 8.33
CA TRP A 67 -15.96 -3.56 6.96
C TRP A 67 -17.24 -4.33 6.58
N LYS A 68 -17.74 -5.17 7.51
CA LYS A 68 -18.95 -5.99 7.30
C LYS A 68 -20.22 -5.17 7.17
N GLU A 69 -20.30 -4.01 7.84
CA GLU A 69 -21.43 -3.08 7.65
C GLU A 69 -21.45 -2.46 6.24
N GLY A 70 -20.28 -2.19 5.66
CA GLY A 70 -20.13 -1.65 4.31
C GLY A 70 -20.56 -2.65 3.22
N GLN A 71 -20.10 -3.90 3.31
CA GLN A 71 -20.44 -4.97 2.36
C GLN A 71 -21.90 -5.44 2.42
N LYS A 72 -22.50 -5.57 3.62
CA LYS A 72 -23.92 -5.96 3.72
C LYS A 72 -24.84 -4.92 3.08
N ARG A 73 -24.53 -3.63 3.25
CA ARG A 73 -25.36 -2.54 2.72
C ARG A 73 -25.17 -2.28 1.22
N SER A 74 -24.03 -2.63 0.63
CA SER A 74 -23.81 -2.51 -0.83
C SER A 74 -24.62 -3.55 -1.62
N LYS A 75 -24.89 -4.73 -1.05
CA LYS A 75 -25.79 -5.74 -1.63
C LYS A 75 -27.29 -5.41 -1.47
N GLU A 76 -27.68 -4.61 -0.46
CA GLU A 76 -29.09 -4.33 -0.14
C GLU A 76 -29.66 -3.01 -0.69
N LYS A 77 -28.86 -2.12 -1.31
CA LYS A 77 -29.37 -0.85 -1.86
C LYS A 77 -30.08 -1.00 -3.21
N LYS A 78 -31.29 -1.55 -3.16
CA LYS A 78 -32.43 -1.14 -4.02
C LYS A 78 -33.60 -0.74 -3.10
N SER A 79 -33.51 0.43 -2.46
CA SER A 79 -34.70 1.19 -2.04
C SER A 79 -34.33 2.62 -1.65
N ASP A 80 -35.09 3.55 -2.20
CA ASP A 80 -35.00 4.98 -1.94
C ASP A 80 -35.51 5.29 -0.54
N THR A 81 -34.70 5.90 0.32
CA THR A 81 -35.17 6.78 1.40
C THR A 81 -34.05 7.64 1.98
N ALA A 82 -34.41 8.90 2.19
CA ALA A 82 -33.72 10.08 2.75
C ALA A 82 -32.36 9.90 3.47
N ASP A 83 -31.42 10.75 3.04
CA ASP A 83 -30.06 10.97 3.54
C ASP A 83 -29.93 11.10 5.07
N LYS A 84 -29.37 10.07 5.70
CA LYS A 84 -28.38 10.27 6.78
C LYS A 84 -27.03 9.93 6.18
N GLU A 85 -26.14 10.91 6.07
CA GLU A 85 -24.75 10.72 5.63
C GLU A 85 -24.02 9.76 6.59
N LYS A 86 -24.13 8.45 6.37
CA LYS A 86 -23.40 7.43 7.11
C LYS A 86 -22.01 7.27 6.51
N PHE A 87 -20.99 7.44 7.33
CA PHE A 87 -19.60 7.25 6.94
C PHE A 87 -19.33 5.74 6.73
N GLU A 88 -18.64 5.43 5.63
CA GLU A 88 -18.20 4.10 5.19
C GLU A 88 -16.71 3.86 5.51
N GLY A 89 -15.94 4.91 5.83
CA GLY A 89 -14.63 4.74 6.48
C GLY A 89 -14.84 4.21 7.88
N GLY A 90 -14.15 3.13 8.23
CA GLY A 90 -14.57 2.36 9.40
C GLY A 90 -14.31 3.03 10.74
N HIS A 91 -14.85 2.42 11.79
CA HIS A 91 -14.94 3.00 13.13
C HIS A 91 -14.46 2.00 14.20
N GLY A 92 -14.14 2.53 15.38
CA GLY A 92 -13.68 1.74 16.52
C GLY A 92 -12.18 1.41 16.45
N ALA A 93 -11.62 1.00 17.57
CA ALA A 93 -10.20 0.64 17.70
C ALA A 93 -10.05 -0.73 18.35
N GLN A 94 -9.09 -1.50 17.87
CA GLN A 94 -8.66 -2.78 18.43
C GLN A 94 -7.13 -2.77 18.49
N LYS A 95 -6.59 -3.32 19.58
CA LYS A 95 -5.15 -3.53 19.72
C LYS A 95 -4.69 -4.80 19.01
N VAL A 96 -3.56 -4.73 18.33
CA VAL A 96 -2.94 -5.86 17.63
C VAL A 96 -1.47 -5.88 17.98
N ASN A 97 -0.96 -7.04 18.41
CA ASN A 97 0.46 -7.21 18.59
C ASN A 97 1.07 -7.69 17.27
N ILE A 98 1.76 -6.81 16.54
CA ILE A 98 2.26 -7.09 15.18
C ILE A 98 3.38 -8.14 15.15
N GLU A 99 4.11 -8.31 16.25
CA GLU A 99 5.15 -9.36 16.37
C GLU A 99 4.55 -10.76 16.54
N LYS A 100 3.26 -10.85 16.91
CA LYS A 100 2.57 -12.11 17.23
C LYS A 100 1.38 -12.40 16.33
N GLN A 101 0.84 -11.37 15.69
CA GLN A 101 -0.40 -11.42 14.93
C GLN A 101 -0.19 -10.71 13.61
N MET A 102 -0.55 -11.38 12.53
CA MET A 102 -0.53 -10.79 11.20
C MET A 102 -1.44 -9.56 11.13
N LEU A 103 -0.92 -8.50 10.52
CA LEU A 103 -1.66 -7.31 10.13
C LEU A 103 -1.33 -7.03 8.67
N LEU A 104 -2.34 -6.83 7.84
CA LEU A 104 -2.19 -6.53 6.42
C LEU A 104 -2.84 -5.18 6.11
N ARG A 105 -2.07 -4.30 5.47
CA ARG A 105 -2.54 -3.01 4.95
C ARG A 105 -2.62 -3.10 3.43
N PHE A 106 -3.83 -3.27 2.89
CA PHE A 106 -4.06 -3.33 1.45
C PHE A 106 -4.34 -1.93 0.92
N ILE A 107 -3.42 -1.45 0.08
CA ILE A 107 -3.35 -0.09 -0.42
C ILE A 107 -3.65 -0.08 -1.92
N VAL A 108 -4.46 0.88 -2.34
CA VAL A 108 -4.74 1.16 -3.74
C VAL A 108 -4.04 2.45 -4.15
N MET A 109 -3.20 2.38 -5.18
CA MET A 109 -2.58 3.56 -5.75
C MET A 109 -3.52 4.26 -6.74
N GLY A 110 -3.57 5.58 -6.68
CA GLY A 110 -4.40 6.41 -7.56
C GLY A 110 -3.83 6.54 -8.98
N ARG A 111 -2.60 6.07 -9.20
CA ARG A 111 -1.94 5.92 -10.49
C ARG A 111 -1.51 4.47 -10.66
N LYS A 112 -1.21 4.10 -11.91
CA LYS A 112 -0.79 2.73 -12.28
C LYS A 112 0.70 2.48 -12.05
N SER A 113 1.46 3.50 -11.65
CA SER A 113 2.89 3.44 -11.35
C SER A 113 3.19 4.16 -10.04
N LEU A 114 4.40 3.96 -9.50
CA LEU A 114 4.92 4.75 -8.39
C LEU A 114 5.53 6.09 -8.87
N PRO A 115 5.75 7.06 -7.96
CA PRO A 115 6.43 8.31 -8.28
C PRO A 115 7.88 8.13 -8.75
N ASP A 116 8.20 8.72 -9.90
CA ASP A 116 9.54 8.73 -10.50
C ASP A 116 10.41 9.87 -9.91
N PRO A 117 11.62 9.57 -9.37
CA PRO A 117 12.53 10.57 -8.80
C PRO A 117 13.06 11.59 -9.81
N SER A 118 13.14 11.22 -11.10
CA SER A 118 13.52 12.13 -12.19
C SER A 118 12.43 13.18 -12.47
N GLN A 119 11.17 12.87 -12.15
CA GLN A 119 10.01 13.72 -12.36
C GLN A 119 9.65 14.51 -11.08
N ARG A 120 10.60 15.27 -10.56
CA ARG A 120 10.42 16.13 -9.37
C ARG A 120 9.31 17.16 -9.60
N SER A 121 8.09 16.88 -9.12
CA SER A 121 7.04 17.90 -8.83
C SER A 121 5.66 17.34 -8.46
N LYS A 122 5.33 16.07 -8.75
CA LYS A 122 3.94 15.58 -8.58
C LYS A 122 3.84 14.40 -7.62
N PRO A 123 3.30 14.60 -6.40
CA PRO A 123 2.99 13.48 -5.51
C PRO A 123 1.94 12.58 -6.12
N TYR A 124 2.06 11.27 -5.88
CA TYR A 124 1.01 10.33 -6.22
C TYR A 124 0.19 10.05 -4.98
N TRP A 125 -1.13 10.05 -5.14
CA TRP A 125 -2.01 9.75 -4.04
C TRP A 125 -2.35 8.26 -4.02
N GLY A 126 -2.54 7.72 -2.83
CA GLY A 126 -3.03 6.38 -2.59
C GLY A 126 -3.96 6.38 -1.39
N PHE A 127 -4.58 5.24 -1.11
CA PHE A 127 -5.37 5.07 0.10
C PHE A 127 -5.40 3.63 0.57
N VAL A 128 -5.62 3.46 1.87
CA VAL A 128 -5.83 2.16 2.49
C VAL A 128 -7.26 1.69 2.20
N GLU A 129 -7.42 0.58 1.49
CA GLU A 129 -8.74 0.02 1.17
C GLU A 129 -9.17 -1.04 2.20
N ILE A 130 -8.26 -1.91 2.66
CA ILE A 130 -8.57 -2.96 3.65
C ILE A 130 -7.51 -3.00 4.75
N ILE A 131 -7.97 -3.15 6.00
CA ILE A 131 -7.11 -3.45 7.16
C ILE A 131 -7.58 -4.71 7.86
N THR A 132 -6.79 -5.78 7.79
CA THR A 132 -7.21 -7.12 8.23
C THR A 132 -6.09 -7.90 8.90
N GLN A 133 -6.46 -8.94 9.65
CA GLN A 133 -5.55 -9.96 10.20
C GLN A 133 -5.68 -11.29 9.44
N LYS A 134 -6.40 -11.30 8.32
CA LYS A 134 -6.75 -12.51 7.56
C LYS A 134 -6.33 -12.36 6.11
N ALA A 135 -5.46 -13.26 5.64
CA ALA A 135 -5.01 -13.25 4.26
C ALA A 135 -6.17 -13.48 3.28
N GLU A 136 -7.21 -14.19 3.70
CA GLU A 136 -8.39 -14.51 2.89
C GLU A 136 -9.16 -13.26 2.43
N ASP A 137 -9.20 -12.21 3.25
CA ASP A 137 -9.87 -10.96 2.87
C ASP A 137 -9.12 -10.28 1.70
N ILE A 138 -7.79 -10.40 1.69
CA ILE A 138 -6.94 -9.86 0.62
C ILE A 138 -7.00 -10.75 -0.63
N LYS A 139 -6.97 -12.07 -0.47
CA LYS A 139 -7.20 -13.03 -1.58
C LYS A 139 -8.50 -12.73 -2.30
N ALA A 140 -9.59 -12.52 -1.54
CA ALA A 140 -10.88 -12.15 -2.11
C ALA A 140 -10.83 -10.82 -2.88
N ALA A 141 -10.06 -9.84 -2.42
CA ALA A 141 -9.88 -8.55 -3.09
C ALA A 141 -8.98 -8.61 -4.33
N LEU A 142 -8.06 -9.58 -4.41
CA LEU A 142 -7.17 -9.82 -5.56
C LEU A 142 -7.79 -10.73 -6.63
N LYS A 143 -8.79 -11.54 -6.27
CA LYS A 143 -9.47 -12.46 -7.19
C LYS A 143 -10.13 -11.73 -8.37
N GLY A 144 -10.24 -12.42 -9.50
CA GLY A 144 -11.03 -12.00 -10.65
C GLY A 144 -12.52 -12.25 -10.45
N GLU A 145 -13.35 -11.55 -11.22
CA GLU A 145 -14.80 -11.74 -11.21
C GLU A 145 -15.41 -11.59 -12.60
N GLU A 146 -16.51 -12.30 -12.82
CA GLU A 146 -17.35 -12.17 -14.01
C GLU A 146 -18.71 -11.62 -13.60
N TYR A 147 -19.22 -10.64 -14.35
CA TYR A 147 -20.49 -10.01 -14.05
C TYR A 147 -21.17 -9.43 -15.29
N ASP A 148 -22.49 -9.31 -15.21
CA ASP A 148 -23.30 -8.79 -16.30
C ASP A 148 -23.63 -7.33 -16.09
N THR A 149 -23.45 -6.55 -17.15
CA THR A 149 -23.84 -5.15 -17.17
C THR A 149 -25.07 -4.95 -18.05
N ALA A 150 -26.02 -4.14 -17.57
CA ALA A 150 -27.25 -3.86 -18.29
C ALA A 150 -27.03 -3.20 -19.67
N THR A 151 -25.91 -2.51 -19.86
CA THR A 151 -25.62 -1.71 -21.07
C THR A 151 -24.51 -2.30 -21.94
N ARG A 152 -23.66 -3.17 -21.39
CA ARG A 152 -22.42 -3.60 -22.06
C ARG A 152 -22.19 -5.11 -21.99
N GLY A 153 -23.21 -5.89 -21.60
CA GLY A 153 -23.18 -7.36 -21.59
C GLY A 153 -22.29 -7.97 -20.51
N HIS A 154 -21.86 -9.22 -20.76
CA HIS A 154 -20.92 -9.96 -19.92
C HIS A 154 -19.57 -9.23 -19.84
N ARG A 155 -19.06 -9.05 -18.62
CA ARG A 155 -17.76 -8.45 -18.33
C ARG A 155 -16.96 -9.41 -17.48
N ARG A 156 -15.67 -9.48 -17.74
CA ARG A 156 -14.71 -10.23 -16.95
C ARG A 156 -13.60 -9.29 -16.47
N GLN A 157 -13.33 -9.36 -15.19
CA GLN A 157 -12.19 -8.71 -14.56
C GLN A 157 -11.21 -9.80 -14.18
N GLU A 158 -10.04 -9.79 -14.80
CA GLU A 158 -8.99 -10.74 -14.46
C GLU A 158 -8.50 -10.56 -13.02
N PRO A 159 -7.98 -11.63 -12.39
CA PRO A 159 -7.30 -11.52 -11.11
C PRO A 159 -6.12 -10.54 -11.18
N ALA A 160 -5.78 -9.99 -10.02
CA ALA A 160 -4.52 -9.28 -9.89
C ALA A 160 -3.33 -10.25 -10.09
N ARG A 161 -2.17 -9.69 -10.44
CA ARG A 161 -0.93 -10.41 -10.69
C ARG A 161 0.15 -9.91 -9.75
N ALA A 162 0.93 -10.82 -9.19
CA ALA A 162 2.03 -10.48 -8.30
C ALA A 162 3.13 -9.84 -9.13
N LEU A 163 3.62 -8.69 -8.68
CA LEU A 163 4.59 -7.86 -9.40
C LEU A 163 5.96 -7.91 -8.75
N ALA A 164 6.02 -7.72 -7.44
CA ALA A 164 7.28 -7.67 -6.71
C ALA A 164 7.05 -7.95 -5.22
N GLU A 165 8.10 -8.39 -4.56
CA GLU A 165 8.15 -8.70 -3.13
C GLU A 165 9.46 -8.17 -2.56
N GLY A 166 9.44 -7.73 -1.31
CA GLY A 166 10.64 -7.32 -0.59
C GLY A 166 10.33 -6.81 0.79
N VAL A 167 11.28 -6.07 1.36
CA VAL A 167 11.21 -5.52 2.71
C VAL A 167 11.04 -4.00 2.66
N TYR A 168 10.31 -3.46 3.64
CA TYR A 168 10.14 -2.00 3.78
C TYR A 168 10.46 -1.52 5.19
N ARG A 169 10.68 -0.20 5.30
CA ARG A 169 10.75 0.53 6.56
C ARG A 169 9.92 1.80 6.50
N PHE A 170 9.28 2.13 7.61
CA PHE A 170 8.96 3.52 7.91
C PHE A 170 10.02 4.10 8.83
N LEU A 171 10.51 5.29 8.52
CA LEU A 171 11.50 5.97 9.36
C LEU A 171 11.26 7.47 9.41
N ARG A 172 11.58 8.08 10.57
CA ARG A 172 11.68 9.53 10.69
C ARG A 172 13.04 9.97 10.17
N HIS A 173 13.05 11.03 9.38
CA HIS A 173 14.25 11.69 8.90
C HIS A 173 14.18 13.19 9.25
N GLN A 174 15.18 13.69 9.98
CA GLN A 174 15.33 15.11 10.25
C GLN A 174 16.32 15.75 9.27
N LEU A 175 15.82 16.24 8.14
CA LEU A 175 16.60 16.95 7.13
C LEU A 175 15.92 18.28 6.75
N GLY A 176 16.71 19.36 6.67
CA GLY A 176 16.14 20.70 6.58
C GLY A 176 15.35 21.07 7.84
N GLY A 177 14.69 22.21 7.87
CA GLY A 177 14.01 22.74 9.08
C GLY A 177 12.77 21.95 9.57
N GLY A 178 12.61 20.66 9.22
CA GLY A 178 11.44 19.85 9.55
C GLY A 178 11.74 18.35 9.64
N MET A 179 10.73 17.59 10.08
CA MET A 179 10.77 16.13 10.14
C MET A 179 9.88 15.55 9.04
N HIS A 180 10.39 14.53 8.35
CA HIS A 180 9.69 13.77 7.33
C HIS A 180 9.62 12.29 7.73
N THR A 181 8.54 11.62 7.36
CA THR A 181 8.46 10.15 7.41
C THR A 181 8.73 9.62 6.02
N HIS A 182 9.70 8.73 5.90
CA HIS A 182 10.00 8.00 4.66
C HIS A 182 9.36 6.61 4.73
N LEU A 183 8.73 6.20 3.62
CA LEU A 183 8.57 4.80 3.25
C LEU A 183 9.74 4.46 2.35
N ILE A 184 10.61 3.55 2.81
CA ILE A 184 11.66 2.99 1.97
C ILE A 184 11.42 1.50 1.77
N TYR A 185 11.84 0.97 0.63
CA TYR A 185 11.80 -0.47 0.38
C TYR A 185 12.99 -0.93 -0.46
N LYS A 186 13.26 -2.24 -0.41
CA LYS A 186 14.16 -2.94 -1.32
C LYS A 186 13.56 -4.28 -1.71
N LEU A 187 13.60 -4.60 -3.00
CA LEU A 187 13.00 -5.82 -3.54
C LEU A 187 13.89 -7.05 -3.32
N GLU A 188 13.23 -8.17 -3.05
CA GLU A 188 13.78 -9.53 -3.04
C GLU A 188 13.43 -10.26 -4.33
N LEU A 189 12.19 -10.06 -4.81
CA LEU A 189 11.69 -10.65 -6.06
C LEU A 189 11.08 -9.58 -6.99
N PRO A 190 11.24 -9.71 -8.32
CA PRO A 190 12.07 -10.72 -9.01
C PRO A 190 13.54 -10.62 -8.61
N THR A 191 14.38 -11.63 -8.84
CA THR A 191 15.81 -11.50 -8.51
C THR A 191 16.51 -10.56 -9.50
N GLU A 192 17.68 -10.04 -9.15
CA GLU A 192 18.40 -9.04 -9.97
C GLU A 192 18.77 -9.51 -11.39
N ASP A 193 18.91 -10.82 -11.57
CA ASP A 193 19.27 -11.47 -12.83
C ASP A 193 18.07 -11.73 -13.77
N GLU A 194 16.85 -11.57 -13.26
CA GLU A 194 15.64 -11.71 -14.05
C GLU A 194 15.37 -10.48 -14.90
N ARG A 195 14.40 -10.60 -15.81
CA ARG A 195 13.90 -9.42 -16.53
C ARG A 195 13.24 -8.46 -15.54
N ASN A 196 12.91 -7.26 -15.98
CA ASN A 196 12.32 -6.25 -15.12
C ASN A 196 11.29 -5.39 -15.86
N GLU A 197 10.75 -5.89 -16.97
CA GLU A 197 9.88 -5.13 -17.88
C GLU A 197 8.66 -4.53 -17.17
N PRO A 198 7.83 -5.31 -16.42
CA PRO A 198 6.68 -4.74 -15.73
C PRO A 198 7.05 -3.85 -14.55
N GLN A 199 8.15 -4.13 -13.87
CA GLN A 199 8.63 -3.33 -12.74
C GLN A 199 9.10 -1.95 -13.22
N GLU A 200 9.94 -1.87 -14.25
CA GLU A 200 10.42 -0.62 -14.86
C GLU A 200 9.25 0.22 -15.37
N GLU A 201 8.33 -0.37 -16.12
CA GLU A 201 7.18 0.33 -16.68
C GLU A 201 6.23 0.89 -15.60
N LEU A 202 6.07 0.17 -14.49
CA LEU A 202 5.26 0.61 -13.35
C LEU A 202 6.07 1.41 -12.32
N ASN A 203 7.34 1.70 -12.60
CA ASN A 203 8.28 2.44 -11.74
C ASN A 203 8.40 1.81 -10.33
N VAL A 204 8.35 0.48 -10.25
CA VAL A 204 8.63 -0.29 -9.03
C VAL A 204 10.09 -0.71 -9.10
N GLU A 205 10.97 0.25 -8.83
CA GLU A 205 12.43 0.06 -8.89
C GLU A 205 12.93 -0.91 -7.81
N ARG A 206 14.19 -1.36 -7.93
CA ARG A 206 14.84 -2.29 -6.99
C ARG A 206 14.86 -1.78 -5.56
N GLU A 207 15.06 -0.49 -5.40
CA GLU A 207 14.89 0.21 -4.14
C GLU A 207 14.19 1.53 -4.39
N GLY A 208 13.53 2.05 -3.36
CA GLY A 208 12.80 3.31 -3.50
C GLY A 208 12.62 4.00 -2.16
N SER A 209 12.72 5.33 -2.18
CA SER A 209 12.49 6.20 -1.04
C SER A 209 11.41 7.24 -1.34
N PHE A 210 10.37 7.23 -0.51
CA PHE A 210 9.23 8.14 -0.64
C PHE A 210 8.96 8.86 0.67
N ILE A 211 8.83 10.18 0.62
CA ILE A 211 8.21 10.92 1.72
C ILE A 211 6.70 10.62 1.69
N ILE A 212 6.19 10.05 2.78
CA ILE A 212 4.77 9.75 2.95
C ILE A 212 4.08 10.82 3.79
N GLN A 213 2.96 11.34 3.28
CA GLN A 213 2.14 12.35 3.97
C GLN A 213 0.69 11.91 4.03
N ILE A 214 0.12 11.84 5.22
CA ILE A 214 -1.28 11.53 5.46
C ILE A 214 -2.13 12.78 5.21
N LYS A 215 -3.21 12.63 4.46
CA LYS A 215 -4.17 13.69 4.20
C LYS A 215 -5.21 13.75 5.32
N ASN A 216 -5.49 14.96 5.79
CA ASN A 216 -6.52 15.19 6.79
C ASN A 216 -7.92 14.93 6.20
N PRO A 217 -8.69 13.94 6.70
CA PRO A 217 -10.00 13.59 6.16
C PRO A 217 -11.04 14.70 6.34
N GLU A 218 -10.87 15.53 7.38
CA GLU A 218 -11.76 16.66 7.72
C GLU A 218 -11.49 17.92 6.89
N HIS A 219 -10.32 18.01 6.24
CA HIS A 219 -10.01 19.17 5.43
C HIS A 219 -10.69 19.06 4.05
N PRO A 220 -11.58 19.99 3.66
CA PRO A 220 -12.20 19.96 2.35
C PRO A 220 -11.15 20.18 1.26
N GLY A 221 -11.22 19.40 0.18
CA GLY A 221 -10.36 19.60 -0.98
C GLY A 221 -10.76 20.90 -1.70
N ARG A 222 -9.80 21.80 -1.97
CA ARG A 222 -10.03 22.89 -2.92
C ARG A 222 -10.07 22.34 -4.35
N SER A 223 -10.91 22.92 -5.21
CA SER A 223 -10.85 22.73 -6.66
C SER A 223 -9.42 23.01 -7.15
N GLY A 224 -8.78 22.01 -7.75
CA GLY A 224 -7.40 22.08 -8.26
C GLY A 224 -6.45 20.98 -7.78
N GLY A 225 -6.83 20.18 -6.77
CA GLY A 225 -6.07 18.98 -6.33
C GLY A 225 -6.77 17.66 -6.68
N PHE A 226 -6.09 16.52 -6.48
CA PHE A 226 -6.68 15.19 -6.65
C PHE A 226 -8.00 15.07 -5.87
N ARG A 227 -9.08 14.66 -6.56
CA ARG A 227 -10.45 14.61 -6.03
C ARG A 227 -10.58 13.69 -4.82
N GLY A 228 -9.67 12.72 -4.71
CA GLY A 228 -9.57 11.79 -3.58
C GLY A 228 -10.79 10.89 -3.44
N LEU A 229 -10.91 10.25 -2.29
CA LEU A 229 -12.08 9.45 -1.94
C LEU A 229 -13.32 10.32 -1.72
N GLN A 230 -14.49 9.74 -2.04
CA GLN A 230 -15.77 10.29 -1.64
C GLN A 230 -15.81 10.50 -0.13
N ARG A 231 -16.44 11.58 0.35
CA ARG A 231 -16.39 11.99 1.77
C ARG A 231 -16.73 10.85 2.73
N LYS A 232 -17.74 10.05 2.40
CA LYS A 232 -18.16 8.89 3.20
C LYS A 232 -17.08 7.81 3.32
N ARG A 233 -16.22 7.62 2.32
CA ARG A 233 -15.17 6.58 2.30
C ARG A 233 -13.86 7.03 2.95
N ARG A 234 -13.77 8.25 3.47
CA ARG A 234 -12.55 8.74 4.13
C ARG A 234 -12.40 8.13 5.51
N ALA A 235 -11.16 7.95 5.96
CA ALA A 235 -10.85 7.47 7.30
C ALA A 235 -11.53 8.30 8.39
N ALA A 236 -11.98 7.61 9.44
CA ALA A 236 -12.44 8.21 10.68
C ALA A 236 -11.40 7.95 11.77
N PHE A 237 -10.46 8.87 11.92
CA PHE A 237 -9.39 8.75 12.91
C PHE A 237 -9.90 8.96 14.34
N PRO A 238 -9.34 8.25 15.34
CA PRO A 238 -9.56 8.60 16.74
C PRO A 238 -9.00 9.99 17.03
N ALA A 239 -9.52 10.63 18.08
CA ALA A 239 -9.12 11.99 18.47
C ALA A 239 -7.60 12.14 18.69
N SER A 240 -6.92 11.08 19.15
CA SER A 240 -5.46 11.04 19.33
C SER A 240 -4.68 11.20 18.03
N LEU A 241 -5.16 10.62 16.92
CA LEU A 241 -4.56 10.74 15.59
C LEU A 241 -5.05 12.01 14.89
N GLN A 242 -6.35 12.31 14.98
CA GLN A 242 -6.92 13.52 14.37
C GLN A 242 -6.28 14.81 14.94
N GLY A 243 -5.97 14.84 16.24
CA GLY A 243 -5.31 15.97 16.89
C GLY A 243 -3.90 16.27 16.36
N ARG A 244 -3.20 15.26 15.82
CA ARG A 244 -1.82 15.42 15.29
C ARG A 244 -1.75 16.28 14.04
N PHE A 245 -2.85 16.40 13.29
CA PHE A 245 -2.87 17.29 12.13
C PHE A 245 -2.69 18.76 12.51
N GLY A 246 -3.02 19.19 13.73
CA GLY A 246 -2.82 20.58 14.16
C GLY A 246 -3.51 21.63 13.28
N GLY A 247 -4.58 21.24 12.56
CA GLY A 247 -5.26 22.09 11.56
C GLY A 247 -4.60 22.10 10.17
N HIS A 248 -3.47 21.42 9.99
CA HIS A 248 -2.83 21.24 8.69
C HIS A 248 -3.60 20.26 7.80
N ARG A 249 -3.44 20.44 6.49
CA ARG A 249 -4.05 19.57 5.48
C ARG A 249 -3.36 18.21 5.36
N TYR A 250 -2.07 18.18 5.67
CA TYR A 250 -1.24 16.98 5.64
C TYR A 250 -0.38 16.92 6.89
N THR A 251 -0.04 15.70 7.30
CA THR A 251 0.92 15.41 8.37
C THR A 251 1.82 14.25 7.93
N PRO A 252 3.07 14.13 8.41
CA PRO A 252 3.84 12.90 8.22
C PRO A 252 3.08 11.68 8.74
N ALA A 253 3.37 10.49 8.21
CA ALA A 253 2.84 9.22 8.72
C ALA A 253 3.49 8.83 10.05
N ASP A 254 3.42 9.72 11.03
CA ASP A 254 3.99 9.57 12.36
C ASP A 254 2.88 9.73 13.44
N PRO A 255 2.37 8.61 13.99
CA PRO A 255 2.89 7.26 13.86
C PRO A 255 2.36 6.56 12.59
N PRO A 256 2.96 5.43 12.17
CA PRO A 256 2.44 4.59 11.09
C PRO A 256 0.98 4.14 11.29
N ASP A 257 0.47 4.14 12.53
CA ASP A 257 -0.90 3.80 12.90
C ASP A 257 -1.99 4.56 12.10
N PHE A 258 -1.67 5.71 11.49
CA PHE A 258 -2.58 6.36 10.54
C PHE A 258 -3.01 5.42 9.41
N LEU A 259 -2.13 4.53 8.96
CA LEU A 259 -2.40 3.57 7.90
C LEU A 259 -3.27 2.40 8.37
N ASN A 260 -3.57 2.29 9.67
CA ASN A 260 -4.44 1.24 10.22
C ASN A 260 -5.95 1.58 10.15
N TYR A 261 -6.32 2.56 9.34
CA TYR A 261 -7.70 3.01 9.15
C TYR A 261 -8.06 2.99 7.66
N GLU A 262 -9.15 2.31 7.33
CA GLU A 262 -9.65 2.24 5.96
C GLU A 262 -10.10 3.62 5.49
N GLY A 263 -9.80 3.94 4.23
CA GLY A 263 -10.02 5.26 3.67
C GLY A 263 -8.97 6.30 4.06
N CYS A 264 -7.88 5.89 4.72
CA CYS A 264 -6.74 6.76 4.98
C CYS A 264 -6.10 7.13 3.65
N GLU A 265 -6.29 8.38 3.23
CA GLU A 265 -5.68 8.92 2.02
C GLU A 265 -4.28 9.44 2.34
N PHE A 266 -3.30 9.14 1.49
CA PHE A 266 -1.92 9.62 1.65
C PHE A 266 -1.33 10.05 0.31
N LEU A 267 -0.20 10.75 0.38
CA LEU A 267 0.64 11.12 -0.74
C LEU A 267 2.00 10.43 -0.61
N LEU A 268 2.51 9.89 -1.71
CA LEU A 268 3.91 9.52 -1.89
C LEU A 268 4.58 10.60 -2.74
N ILE A 269 5.66 11.15 -2.21
CA ILE A 269 6.54 12.10 -2.90
C ILE A 269 7.87 11.39 -3.09
N SER A 270 8.28 11.19 -4.35
CA SER A 270 9.59 10.59 -4.64
C SER A 270 10.69 11.44 -4.01
N ALA A 271 11.62 10.79 -3.29
CA ALA A 271 12.74 11.43 -2.63
C ALA A 271 14.06 11.02 -3.29
N SER A 272 14.31 9.71 -3.39
CA SER A 272 15.50 9.12 -4.03
C SER A 272 15.21 7.68 -4.47
N ASP A 273 16.01 7.20 -5.42
CA ASP A 273 16.23 5.79 -5.78
C ASP A 273 17.59 5.27 -5.26
N ASP A 274 18.35 6.10 -4.55
CA ASP A 274 19.55 5.72 -3.79
C ASP A 274 19.30 6.01 -2.31
N ILE A 275 19.00 4.94 -1.55
CA ILE A 275 18.70 5.03 -0.10
C ILE A 275 19.97 5.35 0.69
N GLU A 276 21.10 4.78 0.29
CA GLU A 276 22.37 4.93 1.00
C GLU A 276 22.84 6.39 0.95
N GLU A 277 22.85 6.99 -0.23
CA GLU A 277 23.23 8.39 -0.43
C GLU A 277 22.27 9.34 0.29
N GLU A 278 20.95 9.08 0.22
CA GLU A 278 19.93 9.97 0.79
C GLU A 278 19.88 9.90 2.32
N LEU A 279 19.91 8.69 2.88
CA LEU A 279 19.53 8.42 4.27
C LEU A 279 20.69 7.86 5.11
N GLY A 280 21.83 7.54 4.50
CA GLY A 280 22.97 6.93 5.18
C GLY A 280 22.63 5.57 5.78
N LEU A 281 21.78 4.82 5.07
CA LEU A 281 21.23 3.53 5.44
C LEU A 281 21.22 2.63 4.21
N ASP A 282 21.68 1.39 4.36
CA ASP A 282 21.45 0.34 3.39
C ASP A 282 20.43 -0.66 3.95
N LEU A 283 19.49 -1.08 3.10
CA LEU A 283 18.59 -2.18 3.39
C LEU A 283 19.18 -3.45 2.80
N VAL A 284 19.32 -4.48 3.63
CA VAL A 284 19.82 -5.79 3.21
C VAL A 284 18.68 -6.78 3.36
N PRO A 285 17.96 -7.12 2.27
CA PRO A 285 16.94 -8.16 2.31
C PRO A 285 17.55 -9.52 2.66
N GLU A 286 16.71 -10.46 3.10
CA GLU A 286 17.20 -11.82 3.28
C GLU A 286 17.48 -12.44 1.90
N GLN A 287 18.64 -13.07 1.77
CA GLN A 287 19.05 -13.69 0.52
C GLN A 287 18.32 -15.03 0.36
N GLU A 288 17.04 -14.98 0.03
CA GLU A 288 16.25 -16.17 -0.26
C GLU A 288 16.52 -16.60 -1.72
N ALA A 289 16.84 -17.89 -1.91
CA ALA A 289 17.01 -18.43 -3.25
C ALA A 289 15.69 -18.26 -4.04
N ALA A 290 15.78 -17.96 -5.34
CA ALA A 290 14.69 -17.69 -6.30
C ALA A 290 13.69 -18.86 -6.54
N ALA A 291 13.46 -19.72 -5.56
CA ALA A 291 12.45 -20.76 -5.62
C ALA A 291 11.11 -20.22 -5.11
N SER A 292 10.02 -20.52 -5.83
CA SER A 292 8.64 -20.23 -5.41
C SER A 292 8.31 -20.71 -3.98
N SER A 293 9.03 -21.72 -3.47
CA SER A 293 8.92 -22.21 -2.10
C SER A 293 9.41 -21.25 -1.01
N CYS A 294 10.13 -20.18 -1.37
CA CYS A 294 10.65 -19.19 -0.42
C CYS A 294 9.78 -17.93 -0.35
N SER A 295 9.06 -17.57 -1.42
CA SER A 295 8.22 -16.36 -1.46
C SER A 295 7.14 -16.37 -0.37
N ASP A 296 7.22 -15.41 0.55
CA ASP A 296 6.22 -15.16 1.58
C ASP A 296 4.91 -14.70 0.94
N LEU A 297 4.96 -14.01 -0.20
CA LEU A 297 3.80 -13.71 -1.02
C LEU A 297 3.05 -14.98 -1.43
N ILE A 298 3.75 -15.99 -1.99
CA ILE A 298 3.13 -17.26 -2.38
C ILE A 298 2.63 -18.05 -1.18
N TYR A 299 3.37 -18.04 -0.06
CA TYR A 299 2.90 -18.67 1.17
C TYR A 299 1.60 -18.05 1.69
N LEU A 300 1.50 -16.71 1.70
CA LEU A 300 0.34 -15.98 2.18
C LEU A 300 -0.85 -16.08 1.22
N PHE A 301 -0.62 -15.89 -0.08
CA PHE A 301 -1.68 -15.71 -1.07
C PHE A 301 -1.97 -16.95 -1.93
N GLY A 302 -1.07 -17.93 -1.97
CA GLY A 302 -1.23 -19.21 -2.66
C GLY A 302 -0.82 -19.18 -4.14
N ASP A 303 -0.12 -20.22 -4.59
CA ASP A 303 0.49 -20.38 -5.92
C ASP A 303 -0.50 -20.52 -7.10
N GLY A 304 -1.81 -20.53 -6.84
CA GLY A 304 -2.83 -20.82 -7.85
C GLY A 304 -3.93 -19.77 -8.02
N GLU A 305 -3.93 -18.69 -7.22
CA GLU A 305 -4.98 -17.65 -7.27
C GLU A 305 -4.54 -16.36 -7.98
N VAL A 306 -3.23 -16.18 -8.17
CA VAL A 306 -2.60 -14.97 -8.71
C VAL A 306 -1.53 -15.41 -9.70
N ASP A 307 -1.49 -14.81 -10.90
CA ASP A 307 -0.37 -15.03 -11.81
C ASP A 307 0.91 -14.41 -11.23
N SER A 308 1.94 -15.24 -11.05
CA SER A 308 3.22 -14.92 -10.42
C SER A 308 4.37 -14.81 -11.41
N LYS A 309 4.13 -14.96 -12.72
CA LYS A 309 5.18 -14.80 -13.73
C LYS A 309 5.87 -13.42 -13.68
N PRO A 310 5.17 -12.28 -13.45
CA PRO A 310 5.86 -11.00 -13.33
C PRO A 310 6.76 -10.94 -12.08
N LEU A 311 6.37 -11.63 -11.01
CA LEU A 311 7.14 -11.73 -9.76
C LEU A 311 8.41 -12.57 -9.93
N PHE A 312 8.36 -13.68 -10.67
CA PHE A 312 9.48 -14.62 -10.76
C PHE A 312 10.34 -14.46 -12.01
N GLU A 313 9.75 -14.14 -13.16
CA GLU A 313 10.46 -14.02 -14.45
C GLU A 313 10.61 -12.55 -14.88
N GLY A 314 10.06 -11.60 -14.10
CA GLY A 314 10.15 -10.17 -14.39
C GLY A 314 9.61 -9.78 -15.77
N SER A 315 8.59 -10.52 -16.22
CA SER A 315 8.03 -10.41 -17.56
C SER A 315 6.52 -10.22 -17.48
N TRP A 316 5.96 -9.51 -18.46
CA TRP A 316 4.52 -9.43 -18.61
C TRP A 316 3.87 -10.82 -18.85
N VAL A 317 2.56 -10.88 -18.58
CA VAL A 317 1.68 -12.04 -18.80
C VAL A 317 0.66 -11.70 -19.85
#